data_AF-A0A0D3AGE8-F1
#
_entry.id   AF-A0A0D3AGE8-F1
#
_cell.length_a   1.000
_cell.length_b   1.000
_cell.length_c   1.000
_cell.angle_alpha   90.00
_cell.angle_beta   90.00
_cell.angle_gamma   90.00
#
_symmetry.space_group_name_H-M   'P 1'
#
loop_
_entity.id
_entity.type
_entity.pdbx_description
1 polymer ?
#
loop_
_entity_poly.entity_id
_entity_poly.type
_entity_poly.pdbx_seq_one_letter_code
_entity_poly.pdbx_strand_id
1 'polypeptide(L)' 'MDSYMKQINTWKTVWQNNKRPRYINETVWEQLIVHWEKDDTAATSRKNSKNRKSDRGGK' A
#
# COMPACT_ATOMS: atom_id res chain seq x y z
N MET A 1 17.71 4.07 -1.97
CA MET A 1 16.35 4.53 -1.59
C MET A 1 15.34 3.38 -1.55
N ASP A 2 15.66 2.21 -2.11
CA ASP A 2 14.72 1.08 -2.26
C ASP A 2 14.47 0.25 -0.99
N SER A 3 15.29 0.39 0.05
CA SER A 3 15.16 -0.40 1.29
C SER A 3 13.95 0.01 2.12
N TYR A 4 13.72 1.31 2.27
CA TYR A 4 12.62 1.86 3.06
C TYR A 4 11.25 1.56 2.44
N MET A 5 11.13 1.72 1.12
CA MET A 5 9.89 1.43 0.39
C MET A 5 9.56 -0.06 0.40
N LYS A 6 10.57 -0.94 0.28
CA LYS A 6 10.40 -2.39 0.43
C LYS A 6 9.85 -2.74 1.82
N GLN A 7 10.40 -2.11 2.86
CA GLN A 7 9.98 -2.37 4.24
C GLN A 7 8.53 -1.93 4.50
N ILE A 8 8.12 -0.75 4.04
CA ILE A 8 6.73 -0.28 4.14
C ILE A 8 5.77 -1.24 3.42
N ASN A 9 6.13 -1.71 2.22
CA ASN A 9 5.31 -2.65 1.47
C ASN A 9 5.18 -4.00 2.20
N THR A 10 6.26 -4.51 2.81
CA THR A 10 6.21 -5.71 3.65
C THR A 10 5.26 -5.53 4.83
N TRP A 11 5.33 -4.39 5.53
CA TRP A 11 4.44 -4.10 6.64
C TRP A 11 2.97 -3.96 6.19
N LYS A 12 2.73 -3.37 5.02
CA LYS A 12 1.37 -3.25 4.44
C LYS A 12 0.76 -4.62 4.14
N THR A 13 1.53 -5.56 3.59
CA THR A 13 1.07 -6.94 3.38
C THR A 13 0.76 -7.65 4.71
N VAL A 14 1.56 -7.42 5.75
CA VAL A 14 1.34 -7.99 7.08
C VAL A 14 0.05 -7.44 7.70
N TRP A 15 -0.21 -6.13 7.56
CA TRP A 15 -1.46 -5.49 7.96
C TRP A 15 -2.68 -6.09 7.24
N GLN A 16 -2.60 -6.27 5.92
CA GLN A 16 -3.68 -6.88 5.11
C GLN A 16 -4.00 -8.32 5.53
N ASN A 17 -3.05 -9.04 6.12
CA ASN A 17 -3.24 -10.38 6.67
C ASN A 17 -3.74 -10.36 8.13
N ASN A 18 -4.15 -9.20 8.65
CA ASN A 18 -4.54 -8.97 10.06
C ASN A 18 -3.44 -9.39 11.05
N LYS A 19 -2.17 -9.18 10.70
CA LYS A 19 -1.01 -9.48 11.55
C LYS A 19 -0.23 -8.21 11.88
N ARG A 20 0.62 -8.28 12.91
CA ARG A 20 1.54 -7.19 13.32
C ARG A 20 3.01 -7.56 13.03
N PRO A 21 3.82 -6.66 12.46
CA PRO A 21 5.25 -6.88 12.28
C PRO A 21 5.98 -7.01 13.61
N ARG A 22 7.01 -7.86 13.68
CA ARG A 22 7.73 -8.18 14.94
C ARG A 22 8.66 -7.05 15.44
N TYR A 23 9.21 -6.23 14.55
CA TYR A 23 10.24 -5.23 14.88
C TYR A 23 9.85 -3.81 14.44
N ILE A 24 8.65 -3.38 14.82
CA ILE A 24 8.16 -2.03 14.55
C ILE A 24 7.80 -1.33 15.86
N ASN A 25 8.12 -0.04 15.95
CA ASN A 25 7.64 0.80 17.04
C ASN A 25 6.10 0.90 16.96
N GLU A 26 5.43 0.74 18.10
CA GLU A 26 3.98 0.76 18.20
C GLU A 26 3.36 2.04 17.65
N THR A 27 3.90 3.20 18.02
CA THR A 27 3.43 4.50 17.56
C THR A 27 3.55 4.65 16.04
N VAL A 28 4.64 4.13 15.45
CA VAL A 28 4.83 4.14 14.00
C VAL A 28 3.84 3.20 13.32
N TRP A 29 3.57 2.04 13.92
CA TRP A 29 2.58 1.08 13.42
C TRP A 29 1.16 1.64 13.45
N GLU A 30 0.75 2.27 14.54
CA GLU A 30 -0.58 2.90 14.66
C GLU A 30 -0.76 4.02 13.64
N GLN A 31 0.24 4.88 13.44
CA GLN A 31 0.20 5.92 12.41
C GLN A 31 0.09 5.33 10.99
N LEU A 32 0.78 4.22 10.72
CA LEU A 32 0.67 3.52 9.44
C LEU A 32 -0.71 2.90 9.22
N ILE A 33 -1.32 2.32 10.27
CA ILE A 33 -2.70 1.80 10.19
C ILE A 33 -3.66 2.93 9.83
N VAL A 34 -3.63 4.06 10.56
CA VAL A 34 -4.51 5.21 10.29
C VAL A 34 -4.33 5.73 8.86
N HIS A 35 -3.08 5.79 8.38
CA HIS A 35 -2.78 6.17 7.01
C HIS A 35 -3.35 5.17 6.00
N TRP A 36 -3.17 3.86 6.21
CA TRP A 36 -3.68 2.82 5.32
C TRP A 36 -5.20 2.68 5.35
N GLU A 37 -5.86 2.86 6.49
CA GLU A 37 -7.33 2.89 6.58
C GLU A 37 -7.90 4.06 5.78
N LYS A 38 -7.26 5.24 5.85
CA LYS A 38 -7.63 6.40 5.04
C LYS A 38 -7.37 6.18 3.55
N ASP A 39 -6.26 5.54 3.20
CA ASP A 39 -5.90 5.20 1.82
C ASP A 39 -6.81 4.10 1.24
N ASP A 40 -7.22 3.10 2.03
CA ASP A 40 -8.15 2.05 1.61
C ASP A 40 -9.57 2.64 1.46
N THR A 41 -9.94 3.59 2.31
CA THR A 41 -11.14 4.42 2.11
C THR A 41 -11.04 5.22 0.80
N ALA A 42 -9.84 5.74 0.48
CA ALA A 42 -9.55 6.38 -0.80
C ALA A 42 -9.40 5.39 -1.97
N ALA A 43 -9.24 4.08 -1.73
CA ALA A 43 -9.20 3.02 -2.75
C ALA A 43 -10.59 2.71 -3.36
N THR A 44 -11.65 3.38 -2.91
CA THR A 44 -12.82 3.67 -3.76
C THR A 44 -12.44 4.49 -5.01
N SER A 45 -11.21 5.03 -5.09
CA SER A 45 -10.51 5.45 -6.32
C SER A 45 -9.96 4.26 -7.13
N ARG A 46 -10.68 3.14 -7.16
CA ARG A 46 -10.60 2.05 -8.16
C ARG A 46 -10.72 2.52 -9.63
N LYS A 47 -10.66 3.83 -9.89
CA LYS A 47 -10.90 4.45 -11.19
C LYS A 47 -9.66 5.06 -11.86
N ASN A 48 -8.46 5.05 -11.26
CA ASN A 48 -7.28 5.62 -11.94
C ASN A 48 -6.19 4.61 -12.39
N SER A 49 -6.25 3.33 -12.03
CA SER A 49 -5.32 2.33 -12.63
C SER A 49 -5.88 1.64 -13.88
N LYS A 50 -7.14 1.91 -14.26
CA LYS A 50 -7.72 1.41 -15.52
C LYS A 50 -7.24 2.17 -16.76
N ASN A 51 -6.17 2.96 -16.66
CA ASN A 51 -5.41 3.52 -17.79
C ASN A 51 -4.04 2.84 -17.93
N ARG A 52 -4.00 1.50 -17.95
CA ARG A 52 -2.89 0.75 -18.57
C ARG A 52 -3.39 -0.34 -19.50
N LYS A 53 -4.41 -0.01 -20.30
CA LYS A 53 -4.70 -0.67 -21.58
C LYS A 53 -4.81 0.42 -22.64
N SER A 54 -3.68 0.93 -23.11
CA SER A 54 -3.63 1.34 -24.50
C SER A 54 -3.05 0.15 -25.25
N ASP A 55 -3.94 -0.70 -25.72
CA ASP A 55 -3.68 -1.56 -26.87
C ASP A 55 -3.41 -0.60 -28.03
N ARG A 56 -2.18 -0.12 -28.16
CA ARG A 56 -1.74 0.58 -29.36
C ARG A 56 -1.03 -0.45 -30.20
N GLY A 57 -1.85 -1.22 -30.92
CA GLY A 57 -1.49 -1.63 -32.27
C GLY A 57 -0.97 -0.38 -32.98
N GLY A 58 0.34 -0.37 -33.21
CA GLY A 58 1.09 0.83 -33.55
C GLY A 58 2.29 0.46 -34.40
N LYS A 59 1.97 0.00 -35.61
CA LYS A 59 2.82 -0.23 -36.79
C LYS A 59 3.52 -1.58 -36.89
#